data_AF-A0A520JS41-F1
#
_entry.id   AF-A0A520JS41-F1
#
_cell.length_a   1.000
_cell.length_b   1.000
_cell.length_c   1.000
_cell.angle_alpha   90.00
_cell.angle_beta   90.00
_cell.angle_gamma   90.00
#
_symmetry.space_group_name_H-M   'P 1'
#
loop_
_entity.id
_entity.type
_entity.pdbx_description
1 polymer ?
#
loop_
_entity_poly.entity_id
_entity_poly.type
_entity_poly.pdbx_seq_one_letter_code
_entity_poly.pdbx_strand_id
1 'polypeptide(L)' 'MTDGRNAGSGGGDDAETNVDAAYYLQRAEWHEHRATIAADNSTRSLHRKFAGLYHARSRA' A
#
# COMPACT_ATOMS: atom_id res chain seq x y z
N MET A 1 -25.04 -24.96 -4.06
CA MET A 1 -25.82 -23.73 -3.89
C MET A 1 -25.13 -22.94 -2.79
N THR A 2 -24.44 -21.88 -3.17
CA THR A 2 -23.88 -20.86 -2.27
C THR A 2 -24.98 -20.29 -1.39
N ASP A 3 -24.74 -20.12 -0.09
CA ASP A 3 -25.03 -18.85 0.58
C ASP A 3 -24.47 -18.80 2.00
N GLY A 4 -23.93 -17.65 2.35
CA GLY A 4 -23.24 -17.42 3.60
C GLY A 4 -22.23 -16.27 3.53
N ARG A 5 -22.53 -15.22 2.74
CA ARG A 5 -21.83 -13.94 2.86
C ARG A 5 -22.21 -13.32 4.20
N ASN A 6 -21.39 -13.59 5.21
CA ASN A 6 -21.40 -12.83 6.45
C ASN A 6 -20.91 -11.41 6.11
N ALA A 7 -21.87 -10.53 5.84
CA ALA A 7 -21.63 -9.10 5.72
C ALA A 7 -21.28 -8.56 7.11
N GLY A 8 -19.98 -8.43 7.36
CA GLY A 8 -19.47 -7.68 8.49
C GLY A 8 -19.74 -6.18 8.27
N SER A 9 -20.91 -5.72 8.72
CA SER A 9 -21.10 -4.34 9.14
C SER A 9 -20.67 -4.24 10.60
N GLY A 10 -19.62 -3.48 10.88
CA GLY A 10 -19.17 -3.22 12.25
C GLY A 10 -18.18 -2.07 12.25
N GLY A 11 -18.68 -0.87 12.56
CA GLY A 11 -17.93 0.37 12.49
C GLY A 11 -16.64 0.36 13.32
N GLY A 12 -15.58 0.88 12.70
CA GLY A 12 -14.24 1.03 13.27
C GLY A 12 -13.31 1.83 12.35
N ASP A 13 -13.89 2.60 11.43
CA ASP A 13 -13.26 2.91 10.14
C ASP A 13 -12.15 3.97 10.23
N ASP A 14 -12.21 4.90 11.19
CA ASP A 14 -11.23 6.00 11.26
C ASP A 14 -9.86 5.59 11.81
N ALA A 15 -9.80 4.59 12.70
CA ALA A 15 -8.55 4.11 13.29
C ALA A 15 -7.83 3.12 12.36
N GLU A 16 -8.57 2.21 11.72
CA GLU A 16 -8.01 1.27 10.74
C GLU A 16 -7.55 2.00 9.47
N THR A 17 -8.29 3.02 9.00
CA THR A 17 -7.88 3.83 7.85
C THR A 17 -6.59 4.62 8.13
N ASN A 18 -6.40 5.11 9.36
CA ASN A 18 -5.17 5.82 9.74
C ASN A 18 -3.97 4.87 9.84
N VAL A 19 -4.16 3.67 10.42
CA VAL A 19 -3.14 2.60 10.43
C VAL A 19 -2.78 2.17 9.01
N ASP A 20 -3.78 2.07 8.13
CA ASP A 20 -3.60 1.76 6.72
C ASP A 20 -2.83 2.85 5.97
N ALA A 21 -3.16 4.12 6.19
CA ALA A 21 -2.44 5.25 5.57
C ALA A 21 -0.96 5.27 5.99
N ALA A 22 -0.68 5.05 7.28
CA ALA A 22 0.69 4.97 7.80
C ALA A 22 1.45 3.76 7.25
N TYR A 23 0.78 2.61 7.09
CA TYR A 23 1.35 1.43 6.46
C TYR A 23 1.72 1.69 5.00
N TYR A 24 0.79 2.25 4.22
CA TYR A 24 1.03 2.55 2.80
C TYR A 24 2.14 3.58 2.63
N LEU A 25 2.21 4.61 3.48
CA LEU A 25 3.30 5.58 3.45
C LEU A 25 4.67 4.93 3.71
N GLN A 26 4.81 4.16 4.80
CA GLN A 26 6.05 3.43 5.10
C GLN A 26 6.45 2.49 3.96
N ARG A 27 5.45 1.85 3.31
CA ARG A 27 5.70 0.96 2.19
C ARG A 27 6.16 1.71 0.93
N ALA A 28 5.64 2.91 0.69
CA ALA A 28 6.09 3.79 -0.37
C ALA A 28 7.57 4.17 -0.17
N GLU A 29 7.94 4.64 1.03
CA GLU A 29 9.31 5.01 1.38
C GLU A 29 10.29 3.83 1.25
N TRP A 30 9.88 2.64 1.70
CA TRP A 30 10.68 1.43 1.53
C TRP A 30 10.98 1.16 0.05
N HIS A 31 9.99 1.30 -0.83
CA HIS A 31 10.16 1.13 -2.26
C HIS A 31 11.04 2.23 -2.88
N GLU A 32 10.92 3.48 -2.45
CA GLU A 32 11.79 4.57 -2.90
C GLU A 32 13.25 4.29 -2.55
N HIS A 33 13.54 3.89 -1.31
CA HIS A 33 14.88 3.52 -0.89
C HIS A 33 15.42 2.33 -1.69
N ARG A 34 14.62 1.28 -1.91
CA ARG A 34 15.02 0.14 -2.73
C ARG A 34 15.34 0.53 -4.17
N ALA A 35 14.68 1.54 -4.72
CA ALA A 35 15.00 2.05 -6.05
C ALA A 35 16.37 2.74 -6.12
N THR A 36 16.84 3.39 -5.05
CA THR A 36 18.15 4.08 -5.05
C THR A 36 19.31 3.10 -5.03
N ILE A 37 19.14 1.92 -4.42
CA ILE A 37 20.16 0.88 -4.34
C ILE A 37 20.02 -0.24 -5.39
N ALA A 38 19.02 -0.15 -6.28
CA ALA A 38 18.78 -1.14 -7.31
C ALA A 38 19.89 -1.13 -8.39
N ALA A 39 20.50 -2.31 -8.62
CA ALA A 39 21.61 -2.49 -9.55
C ALA A 39 21.19 -2.30 -11.02
N ASP A 40 20.00 -2.74 -11.40
CA ASP A 40 19.49 -2.68 -12.76
C ASP A 40 18.30 -1.73 -12.94
N ASN A 41 18.12 -1.27 -14.18
CA ASN A 41 17.09 -0.30 -14.54
C ASN A 41 15.67 -0.87 -14.41
N SER A 42 15.48 -2.18 -14.62
CA SER A 42 14.16 -2.83 -14.50
C SER A 42 13.68 -2.87 -13.05
N THR A 43 14.53 -3.33 -12.13
CA THR A 43 14.25 -3.39 -10.69
C THR A 43 14.03 -1.99 -10.13
N ARG A 44 14.85 -1.00 -10.55
CA ARG A 44 14.64 0.41 -10.17
C ARG A 44 13.28 0.92 -10.61
N SER A 45 12.91 0.67 -11.86
CA SER A 45 11.63 1.11 -12.42
C SER A 45 10.45 0.43 -11.74
N LEU A 46 10.58 -0.85 -11.40
CA LEU A 46 9.57 -1.61 -10.66
C LEU A 46 9.34 -0.99 -9.27
N HIS A 47 10.40 -0.74 -8.51
CA HIS A 47 10.29 -0.15 -7.19
C HIS A 47 9.70 1.27 -7.23
N ARG A 48 10.06 2.10 -8.21
CA ARG A 48 9.45 3.42 -8.42
C ARG A 48 7.95 3.34 -8.69
N LYS A 49 7.50 2.38 -9.51
CA LYS A 49 6.07 2.17 -9.79
C LYS A 49 5.31 1.81 -8.51
N PHE A 50 5.84 0.88 -7.72
CA PHE A 50 5.21 0.50 -6.45
C PHE A 50 5.17 1.65 -5.44
N ALA A 51 6.24 2.43 -5.33
CA ALA A 51 6.24 3.63 -4.48
C ALA A 51 5.09 4.58 -4.85
N GLY A 52 4.89 4.84 -6.15
CA GLY A 52 3.78 5.66 -6.62
C GLY A 52 2.40 5.09 -6.29
N LEU A 53 2.20 3.78 -6.44
CA LEU A 53 0.95 3.11 -6.09
C LEU A 53 0.64 3.22 -4.58
N TYR A 54 1.65 3.04 -3.73
CA TYR A 54 1.48 3.14 -2.29
C TYR A 54 1.26 4.59 -1.82
N HIS A 55 1.94 5.57 -2.40
CA HIS A 55 1.67 7.00 -2.16
C HIS A 55 0.25 7.41 -2.55
N ALA A 56 -0.25 6.90 -3.67
CA ALA A 56 -1.63 7.19 -4.09
C ALA A 56 -2.63 6.62 -3.08
N ARG A 57 -2.35 5.43 -2.54
CA ARG A 57 -3.25 4.76 -1.58
C ARG A 57 -3.14 5.29 -0.15
N SER A 58 -2.00 5.87 0.24
CA SER A 58 -1.86 6.54 1.54
C SER A 58 -2.61 7.88 1.62
N ARG A 59 -3.14 8.36 0.48
CA ARG A 59 -3.86 9.64 0.35
C ARG A 59 -5.32 9.46 -0.06
N ALA A 60 -5.75 8.21 -0.30
CA ALA A 60 -7.11 7.84 -0.68
C ALA A 60 -7.94 7.59 0.57
#